data_AF-A0A3A4UYC2-F1
#
_entry.id   AF-A0A3A4UYC2-F1
#
_cell.length_a   1.000
_cell.length_b   1.000
_cell.length_c   1.000
_cell.angle_alpha   90.00
_cell.angle_beta   90.00
_cell.angle_gamma   90.00
#
_symmetry.space_group_name_H-M   'P 1'
#
loop_
_entity.id
_entity.type
_entity.pdbx_description
1 polymer ?
#
loop_
_entity_poly.entity_id
_entity_poly.type
_entity_poly.pdbx_seq_one_letter_code
_entity_poly.pdbx_strand_id
1 'polypeptide(L)'
;MTTYESQNRPKPGQFSLGYDLRLRNDVARFIAQDAKNSPFEVKGGGFLSTFKTGIDNYLYLIWYKGGLIKERAGIVYTIYENELEIPNSQKIIYHNKFIYVTKNERN
;
A
#
# COMPACT_ATOMS: atom_id res chain seq x y z
N MET A 1 7.79 32.02 7.31
CA MET A 1 6.94 30.82 7.11
C MET A 1 6.94 30.51 5.63
N THR A 2 7.66 29.49 5.18
CA THR A 2 7.48 28.95 3.81
C THR A 2 8.11 27.56 3.68
N THR A 3 7.23 26.57 3.51
CA THR A 3 7.36 25.37 2.66
C THR A 3 8.56 24.44 2.87
N TYR A 4 8.47 23.57 3.90
CA TYR A 4 9.34 22.41 4.10
C TYR A 4 8.75 21.07 3.60
N GLU A 5 7.67 21.08 2.81
CA GLU A 5 6.90 19.84 2.51
C GLU A 5 7.02 19.29 1.08
N SER A 6 7.98 19.73 0.26
CA SER A 6 8.11 19.23 -1.13
C SER A 6 9.32 18.30 -1.38
N GLN A 7 10.26 18.14 -0.45
CA GLN A 7 11.54 17.47 -0.73
C GLN A 7 11.56 15.94 -0.57
N ASN A 8 10.48 15.31 -0.11
CA ASN A 8 10.43 13.84 0.09
C ASN A 8 9.65 13.09 -0.99
N ARG A 9 9.29 13.71 -2.11
CA ARG A 9 8.67 13.00 -3.23
C ARG A 9 9.76 12.49 -4.18
N PRO A 10 9.89 11.17 -4.43
CA PRO A 10 10.84 10.66 -5.41
C PRO A 10 10.55 11.28 -6.78
N LYS A 11 11.62 11.60 -7.53
CA LYS A 11 11.53 12.30 -8.81
C LYS A 11 10.79 11.45 -9.85
N PRO A 12 9.97 12.04 -10.73
CA PRO A 12 9.32 11.31 -11.83
C PRO A 12 10.39 10.64 -12.71
N GLY A 13 10.28 9.33 -12.92
CA GLY A 13 11.19 8.56 -13.80
C GLY A 13 12.22 7.68 -13.09
N GLN A 14 12.31 7.69 -11.75
CA GLN A 14 13.07 6.67 -10.99
C GLN A 14 12.23 5.40 -10.68
N PHE A 15 11.07 5.26 -11.30
CA PHE A 15 10.21 4.08 -11.16
C PHE A 15 10.72 2.96 -12.08
N SER A 16 11.44 1.97 -11.53
CA SER A 16 11.55 0.66 -12.18
C SER A 16 10.30 -0.14 -11.85
N LEU A 17 9.36 -0.24 -12.79
CA LEU A 17 8.07 -0.90 -12.57
C LEU A 17 8.13 -2.43 -12.65
N GLY A 18 9.26 -3.00 -13.08
CA GLY A 18 9.56 -4.44 -13.03
C GLY A 18 8.52 -5.39 -13.64
N TYR A 19 8.77 -6.69 -13.52
CA TYR A 19 7.85 -7.80 -13.89
C TYR A 19 6.53 -7.81 -13.07
N ASP A 20 6.43 -6.91 -12.08
CA ASP A 20 5.47 -6.92 -10.96
C ASP A 20 4.33 -5.89 -11.13
N LEU A 21 4.37 -5.04 -12.16
CA LEU A 21 3.39 -3.96 -12.30
C LEU A 21 1.93 -4.43 -12.36
N ARG A 22 1.64 -5.55 -13.04
CA ARG A 22 0.27 -6.09 -13.13
C ARG A 22 -0.24 -6.56 -11.77
N LEU A 23 0.58 -7.29 -11.03
CA LEU A 23 0.23 -7.81 -9.70
C LEU A 23 0.02 -6.65 -8.71
N ARG A 24 0.90 -5.66 -8.71
CA ARG A 24 0.77 -4.43 -7.92
C ARG A 24 -0.47 -3.62 -8.30
N ASN A 25 -0.79 -3.56 -9.59
CA ASN A 25 -1.97 -2.85 -10.09
C ASN A 25 -3.28 -3.54 -9.68
N ASP A 26 -3.30 -4.88 -9.61
CA ASP A 26 -4.45 -5.63 -9.11
C ASP A 26 -4.65 -5.43 -7.60
N VAL A 27 -3.57 -5.48 -6.82
CA VAL A 27 -3.57 -5.13 -5.39
C VAL A 27 -4.10 -3.71 -5.17
N ALA A 28 -3.56 -2.75 -5.92
CA ALA A 28 -3.95 -1.35 -5.83
C ALA A 28 -5.43 -1.13 -6.19
N ARG A 29 -5.92 -1.79 -7.25
CA ARG A 29 -7.32 -1.77 -7.65
C ARG A 29 -8.22 -2.34 -6.56
N PHE A 30 -7.84 -3.49 -6.00
CA PHE A 30 -8.60 -4.12 -4.92
C PHE A 30 -8.73 -3.18 -3.72
N ILE A 31 -7.63 -2.62 -3.22
CA ILE A 31 -7.63 -1.72 -2.05
C ILE A 31 -8.51 -0.48 -2.30
N ALA A 32 -8.35 0.17 -3.46
CA ALA A 32 -9.13 1.37 -3.80
C ALA A 32 -10.64 1.08 -3.86
N GLN A 33 -11.03 -0.08 -4.39
CA GLN A 33 -12.43 -0.50 -4.47
C GLN A 33 -13.00 -0.91 -3.11
N ASP A 34 -12.26 -1.70 -2.33
CA ASP A 34 -12.68 -2.16 -1.00
C ASP A 34 -12.89 -1.00 -0.02
N ALA A 35 -12.08 0.05 -0.13
CA ALA A 35 -12.19 1.24 0.70
C ALA A 35 -13.46 2.09 0.41
N LYS A 36 -14.14 1.91 -0.73
CA LYS A 36 -15.38 2.61 -1.10
C LYS A 36 -15.32 4.14 -0.87
N ASN A 37 -14.23 4.79 -1.28
CA ASN A 37 -13.96 6.22 -1.05
C ASN A 37 -13.83 6.65 0.43
N SER A 38 -13.73 5.71 1.37
CA SER A 38 -13.34 6.03 2.75
C SER A 38 -11.84 6.34 2.79
N PRO A 39 -11.38 7.27 3.63
CA PRO A 39 -9.94 7.44 3.84
C PRO A 39 -9.31 6.23 4.52
N PHE A 40 -8.11 5.85 4.08
CA PHE A 40 -7.38 4.70 4.63
C PHE A 40 -5.86 4.93 4.64
N GLU A 41 -5.17 4.18 5.48
CA GLU A 41 -3.72 4.12 5.57
C GLU A 41 -3.23 2.83 4.89
N VAL A 42 -2.07 2.89 4.23
CA VAL A 42 -1.44 1.72 3.61
C VAL A 42 -0.04 1.57 4.19
N LYS A 43 0.31 0.35 4.59
CA LYS A 43 1.62 0.00 5.17
C LYS A 43 2.24 -1.21 4.47
N GLY A 44 3.57 -1.25 4.47
CA GLY A 44 4.31 -2.49 4.22
C GLY A 44 4.39 -3.32 5.51
N GLY A 45 4.17 -4.62 5.40
CA GLY A 45 4.43 -5.61 6.43
C GLY A 45 5.62 -6.49 6.07
N GLY A 46 6.16 -7.22 7.05
CA GLY A 46 7.31 -8.11 6.82
C GLY A 46 8.50 -7.41 6.18
N PHE A 47 9.09 -8.02 5.16
CA PHE A 47 10.21 -7.43 4.41
C PHE A 47 9.90 -6.04 3.84
N LEU A 48 8.67 -5.79 3.35
CA LEU A 48 8.28 -4.48 2.81
C LEU A 48 8.31 -3.36 3.85
N SER A 49 8.20 -3.69 5.15
CA SER A 49 8.30 -2.69 6.22
C SER A 49 9.73 -2.17 6.42
N THR A 50 10.73 -2.93 5.98
CA THR A 50 12.16 -2.60 6.18
C THR A 50 12.69 -1.63 5.13
N PHE A 51 12.06 -1.55 3.95
CA PHE A 51 12.43 -0.63 2.88
C PHE A 51 11.44 0.52 2.78
N LYS A 52 11.92 1.73 3.01
CA LYS A 52 11.09 2.95 2.94
C LYS A 52 10.36 3.11 1.60
N THR A 53 10.96 2.63 0.51
CA THR A 53 10.41 2.70 -0.86
C THR A 53 9.59 1.48 -1.26
N GLY A 54 9.51 0.43 -0.42
CA GLY A 54 8.85 -0.83 -0.77
C GLY A 54 7.36 -0.67 -1.05
N ILE A 55 6.72 0.30 -0.40
CA ILE A 55 5.28 0.58 -0.54
C ILE A 55 4.96 1.69 -1.56
N ASP A 56 5.93 2.50 -1.97
CA ASP A 56 5.70 3.74 -2.76
C ASP A 56 4.99 3.46 -4.08
N ASN A 57 5.37 2.36 -4.75
CA ASN A 57 4.72 1.96 -6.00
C ASN A 57 3.24 1.61 -5.80
N TYR A 58 2.89 0.98 -4.66
CA TYR A 58 1.50 0.68 -4.33
C TYR A 58 0.74 1.96 -4.00
N LEU A 59 1.31 2.85 -3.20
CA LEU A 59 0.71 4.14 -2.87
C LEU A 59 0.37 4.95 -4.14
N TYR A 60 1.31 5.02 -5.08
CA TYR A 60 1.10 5.68 -6.36
C TYR A 60 -0.05 5.06 -7.16
N LEU A 61 -0.06 3.72 -7.31
CA LEU A 61 -1.09 3.03 -8.08
C LEU A 61 -2.47 3.12 -7.43
N ILE A 62 -2.54 3.06 -6.10
CA ILE A 62 -3.77 3.21 -5.33
C ILE A 62 -4.34 4.62 -5.50
N TRP A 63 -3.50 5.65 -5.39
CA TRP A 63 -3.89 7.02 -5.66
C TRP A 63 -4.40 7.19 -7.10
N TYR A 64 -3.70 6.62 -8.09
CA TYR A 64 -4.12 6.65 -9.50
C TYR A 64 -5.46 5.93 -9.74
N LYS A 65 -5.83 4.97 -8.87
CA LYS A 65 -7.12 4.27 -8.89
C LYS A 65 -8.24 5.00 -8.12
N GLY A 66 -7.96 6.18 -7.55
CA GLY A 66 -8.92 6.97 -6.79
C GLY A 66 -8.94 6.70 -5.28
N GLY A 67 -7.96 5.97 -4.74
CA GLY A 67 -7.86 5.70 -3.31
C GLY A 67 -7.54 6.96 -2.49
N LEU A 68 -8.28 7.17 -1.39
CA LEU A 68 -8.08 8.29 -0.47
C LEU A 68 -7.07 7.95 0.62
N ILE A 69 -5.80 7.90 0.26
CA ILE A 69 -4.72 7.60 1.20
C ILE A 69 -4.58 8.77 2.19
N LYS A 70 -4.67 8.48 3.49
CA LYS A 70 -4.40 9.42 4.58
C LYS A 70 -3.52 8.78 5.65
N GLU A 71 -2.60 9.58 6.18
CA GLU A 71 -1.90 9.21 7.40
C GLU A 71 -2.91 9.13 8.56
N ARG A 72 -2.78 8.10 9.41
CA ARG A 72 -3.62 7.89 10.60
C ARG A 72 -5.13 7.75 10.32
N ALA A 73 -5.50 6.99 9.30
CA ALA A 73 -6.89 6.62 9.07
C ALA A 73 -7.37 5.49 9.98
N GLY A 74 -8.70 5.36 10.12
CA GLY A 74 -9.34 4.26 10.83
C GLY A 74 -9.16 2.91 10.13
N ILE A 75 -9.13 2.89 8.79
CA ILE A 75 -8.87 1.68 8.01
C ILE A 75 -7.38 1.61 7.68
N VAL A 76 -6.73 0.48 7.95
CA VAL A 76 -5.32 0.24 7.64
C VAL A 76 -5.20 -1.02 6.79
N TYR A 77 -4.68 -0.88 5.58
CA TYR A 77 -4.27 -2.00 4.73
C TYR A 77 -2.78 -2.27 4.91
N THR A 78 -2.41 -3.53 5.09
CA THR A 78 -1.00 -3.94 5.17
C THR A 78 -0.69 -4.91 4.04
N ILE A 79 0.35 -4.60 3.25
CA ILE A 79 0.79 -5.39 2.11
C ILE A 79 2.03 -6.20 2.49
N TYR A 80 2.02 -7.48 2.18
CA TYR A 80 3.12 -8.43 2.43
C TYR A 80 3.50 -9.13 1.12
N GLU A 81 4.78 -9.51 0.98
CA GLU A 81 5.29 -10.31 -0.15
C GLU A 81 5.51 -11.78 0.22
N ASN A 82 5.33 -12.13 1.49
CA ASN A 82 5.44 -13.49 2.00
C ASN A 82 4.35 -13.76 3.05
N GLU A 83 3.59 -14.83 2.85
CA GLU A 83 2.50 -15.24 3.74
C GLU A 83 2.97 -15.52 5.17
N LEU A 84 4.18 -16.07 5.33
CA LEU A 84 4.75 -16.42 6.63
C LEU A 84 5.05 -15.20 7.51
N GLU A 85 5.09 -14.00 6.92
CA GLU A 85 5.31 -12.74 7.63
C GLU A 85 4.01 -12.12 8.15
N ILE A 86 2.86 -12.71 7.82
CA ILE A 86 1.54 -12.21 8.21
C ILE A 86 1.24 -12.70 9.64
N PRO A 87 0.96 -11.79 10.59
CA PRO A 87 0.58 -12.21 11.94
C PRO A 87 -0.69 -13.05 11.93
N ASN A 88 -0.73 -14.13 12.71
CA ASN A 88 -1.91 -15.02 12.83
C ASN A 88 -3.20 -14.29 13.27
N SER A 89 -3.07 -13.12 13.90
CA SER A 89 -4.19 -12.28 14.31
C SER A 89 -4.82 -11.49 13.17
N GLN A 90 -4.18 -11.44 11.99
CA GLN A 90 -4.66 -10.69 10.83
C GLN A 90 -5.27 -11.61 9.80
N LYS A 91 -6.42 -11.22 9.26
CA LYS A 91 -7.08 -11.92 8.17
C LYS A 91 -6.60 -11.39 6.82
N ILE A 92 -6.21 -12.30 5.93
CA ILE A 92 -5.93 -11.99 4.53
C ILE A 92 -7.26 -11.73 3.83
N ILE A 93 -7.41 -10.53 3.26
CA ILE A 93 -8.61 -10.12 2.53
C ILE A 93 -8.43 -10.15 1.01
N TYR A 94 -7.18 -10.18 0.56
CA TYR A 94 -6.81 -10.36 -0.84
C TYR A 94 -5.43 -10.97 -0.92
N HIS A 95 -5.23 -11.83 -1.90
CA HIS A 95 -3.91 -12.29 -2.27
C HIS A 95 -3.83 -12.58 -3.76
N ASN A 96 -2.62 -12.53 -4.29
CA ASN A 96 -2.26 -13.16 -5.55
C ASN A 96 -1.09 -14.13 -5.30
N LYS A 97 -0.35 -14.52 -6.35
CA LYS A 97 0.73 -15.49 -6.23
C LYS A 97 1.89 -15.05 -5.32
N PHE A 98 2.09 -13.74 -5.13
CA PHE A 98 3.26 -13.20 -4.44
C PHE A 98 2.94 -12.08 -3.44
N ILE A 99 1.72 -11.53 -3.48
CA ILE A 99 1.36 -10.38 -2.67
C ILE A 99 0.09 -10.69 -1.91
N TYR A 100 0.11 -10.36 -0.62
CA TYR A 100 -0.96 -10.59 0.32
C TYR A 100 -1.35 -9.27 0.98
N VAL A 101 -2.65 -9.07 1.22
CA VAL A 101 -3.20 -7.87 1.82
C VAL A 101 -4.05 -8.24 3.01
N THR A 102 -3.76 -7.63 4.15
CA THR A 102 -4.62 -7.66 5.34
C THR A 102 -5.26 -6.30 5.54
N LYS A 103 -6.38 -6.28 6.28
CA LYS A 103 -7.10 -5.07 6.64
C LYS A 103 -7.43 -5.10 8.13
N ASN A 104 -7.13 -3.99 8.80
CA ASN A 104 -7.48 -3.76 10.19
C ASN A 104 -8.24 -2.44 10.31
N GLU A 105 -9.20 -2.41 11.24
CA GLU A 105 -9.93 -1.20 11.61
C GLU A 105 -9.45 -0.76 13.00
N ARG A 106 -9.02 0.50 13.12
CA ARG A 106 -8.73 1.14 14.39
C ARG A 106 -10.06 1.62 14.97
N ASN A 107 -10.41 1.09 16.14
CA ASN A 107 -11.50 1.62 16.96
C ASN A 107 -11.17 3.03 17.48
#